data_AF-A0A954J8F1-F1
#
_entry.id   AF-A0A954J8F1-F1
#
_cell.length_a   1.000
_cell.length_b   1.000
_cell.length_c   1.000
_cell.angle_alpha   90.00
_cell.angle_beta   90.00
_cell.angle_gamma   90.00
#
_symmetry.space_group_name_H-M   'P 1'
#
loop_
_entity.id
_entity.type
_entity.pdbx_description
1 polymer ?
#
loop_
_entity_poly.entity_id
_entity_poly.type
_entity_poly.pdbx_seq_one_letter_code
_entity_poly.pdbx_strand_id
1 'polypeptide(L)'
;MNAILTGYQVSQPAWLYLSSLLIIAVFYRFRRTWSLRNFDLYLLLSLSPGILLVKLHSDSSFGYAWLFTVTALCTLRLLLDGLFTNRARIDANLTVQGMTFLGVCAFAFLMTEAVTRPAPVTSLSSVIEGQKLLDAATGPGPVAASGVPMIAPEADPQSIGTNTAGPTASLLAMPVMSTSRQLLQNHQDSSEAKRPFGIVEETAARILAVLAHLAILLALYWIGRNHFNDRAQGINMAALYLLMPCTSYVVGEVNQVLPCAFILWALVCYTRPFWAGVLMGFACGSMFFPVFVLPVWASFFGWRRSLRFFMGVGTVALLLLGAIALISADAYAFTQQTVNRIDFRILSFDGGPHETGFWTSLHPAYRIPVMVAFLLMVISLTVWPLKKTLEVLLAYSTAIIVSTQFWYPQLGGVYVLWYLPLLIVVVFRPRLLAQKDYPLQHSRPNHRIDHAPGTQRGTGTLSSPLYR
;
A
#
# COMPACT_ATOMS: atom_id res chain seq x y z
N MET A 1 20.26 -8.71 18.38
CA MET A 1 19.96 -10.16 18.53
C MET A 1 21.19 -10.99 18.91
N ASN A 2 22.39 -10.67 18.39
CA ASN A 2 23.65 -11.37 18.77
C ASN A 2 24.03 -11.31 20.27
N ALA A 3 23.49 -10.35 21.04
CA ALA A 3 23.75 -10.24 22.48
C ALA A 3 22.78 -11.08 23.35
N ILE A 4 21.65 -11.57 22.81
CA ILE A 4 20.59 -12.24 23.58
C ILE A 4 20.26 -13.63 23.01
N LEU A 5 20.29 -13.80 21.68
CA LEU A 5 20.03 -15.05 20.97
C LEU A 5 21.11 -15.23 19.89
N THR A 6 22.30 -15.65 20.32
CA THR A 6 23.41 -16.00 19.42
C THR A 6 22.98 -17.14 18.48
N GLY A 7 23.08 -16.91 17.17
CA GLY A 7 22.77 -17.93 16.14
C GLY A 7 21.30 -18.09 15.75
N TYR A 8 20.36 -17.34 16.33
CA TYR A 8 18.95 -17.41 15.92
C TYR A 8 18.75 -16.73 14.56
N GLN A 9 18.58 -17.54 13.51
CA GLN A 9 18.18 -17.10 12.17
C GLN A 9 16.89 -17.80 11.76
N VAL A 10 15.83 -17.02 11.54
CA VAL A 10 14.59 -17.55 10.94
C VAL A 10 14.72 -17.42 9.44
N SER A 11 14.82 -18.56 8.75
CA SER A 11 14.84 -18.60 7.30
C SER A 11 13.46 -18.22 6.72
N GLN A 12 13.44 -17.66 5.51
CA GLN A 12 12.19 -17.29 4.83
C GLN A 12 11.22 -18.48 4.65
N PRO A 13 11.69 -19.71 4.33
CA PRO A 13 10.82 -20.89 4.33
C PRO A 13 10.29 -21.26 5.72
N ALA A 14 11.09 -21.17 6.78
CA ALA A 14 10.61 -21.45 8.13
C ALA A 14 9.48 -20.49 8.54
N TRP A 15 9.64 -19.19 8.22
CA TRP A 15 8.59 -18.19 8.43
C TRP A 15 7.32 -18.48 7.62
N LEU A 16 7.46 -18.93 6.37
CA LEU A 16 6.34 -19.34 5.52
C LEU A 16 5.47 -20.37 6.23
N TYR A 17 6.08 -21.47 6.68
CA TYR A 17 5.35 -22.58 7.29
C TYR A 17 4.73 -22.18 8.62
N LEU A 18 5.53 -21.60 9.53
CA LEU A 18 5.05 -21.22 10.86
C LEU A 18 3.92 -20.20 10.79
N SER A 19 4.09 -19.15 9.98
CA SER A 19 3.07 -18.13 9.87
C SER A 19 1.83 -18.60 9.11
N SER A 20 1.97 -19.40 8.05
CA SER A 20 0.80 -19.97 7.34
C SER A 20 -0.02 -20.87 8.25
N LEU A 21 0.62 -21.73 9.05
CA LEU A 21 -0.08 -22.57 10.02
C LEU A 21 -0.79 -21.75 11.08
N LEU A 22 -0.14 -20.69 11.59
CA LEU A 22 -0.74 -19.77 12.55
C LEU A 22 -1.94 -19.02 11.95
N ILE A 23 -1.82 -18.52 10.71
CA ILE A 23 -2.92 -17.86 9.99
C ILE A 23 -4.09 -18.81 9.82
N ILE A 24 -3.84 -20.08 9.46
CA ILE A 24 -4.90 -21.10 9.37
C ILE A 24 -5.54 -21.30 10.75
N ALA A 25 -4.76 -21.49 11.81
CA ALA A 25 -5.31 -21.69 13.16
C ALA A 25 -6.20 -20.50 13.61
N VAL A 26 -5.78 -19.26 13.31
CA VAL A 26 -6.45 -18.05 13.76
C VAL A 26 -7.64 -17.66 12.87
N PHE A 27 -7.54 -17.75 11.55
CA PHE A 27 -8.55 -17.19 10.63
C PHE A 27 -9.39 -18.25 9.89
N TYR A 28 -8.95 -19.51 9.85
CA TYR A 28 -9.68 -20.56 9.12
C TYR A 28 -10.98 -20.96 9.84
N ARG A 29 -12.04 -21.18 9.06
CA ARG A 29 -13.31 -21.72 9.59
C ARG A 29 -13.36 -23.23 9.43
N PHE A 30 -13.03 -23.97 10.50
CA PHE A 30 -13.04 -25.44 10.47
C PHE A 30 -14.42 -26.06 10.25
N ARG A 31 -15.50 -25.43 10.75
CA ARG A 31 -16.88 -25.94 10.59
C ARG A 31 -17.41 -25.87 9.16
N ARG A 32 -16.82 -25.05 8.28
CA ARG A 32 -17.27 -24.87 6.89
C ARG A 32 -16.08 -24.62 5.98
N THR A 33 -15.47 -25.71 5.53
CA THR A 33 -14.26 -25.71 4.70
C THR A 33 -14.47 -24.94 3.39
N TRP A 34 -15.59 -25.17 2.71
CA TRP A 34 -15.98 -24.49 1.46
C TRP A 34 -16.77 -23.21 1.73
N SER A 35 -16.07 -22.14 2.09
CA SER A 35 -16.62 -20.80 2.23
C SER A 35 -15.79 -19.78 1.45
N LEU A 36 -16.44 -18.72 0.93
CA LEU A 36 -15.76 -17.62 0.22
C LEU A 36 -14.60 -17.04 1.06
N ARG A 37 -14.82 -16.94 2.38
CA ARG A 37 -13.80 -16.54 3.36
C ARG A 37 -12.57 -17.45 3.35
N ASN A 38 -12.76 -18.76 3.43
CA ASN A 38 -11.62 -19.69 3.44
C ASN A 38 -10.93 -19.70 2.07
N PHE A 39 -11.69 -19.56 0.98
CA PHE A 39 -11.13 -19.38 -0.36
C PHE A 39 -10.25 -18.13 -0.45
N ASP A 40 -10.72 -16.99 0.06
CA ASP A 40 -9.95 -15.75 0.14
C ASP A 40 -8.67 -15.92 0.97
N LEU A 41 -8.74 -16.67 2.08
CA LEU A 41 -7.57 -16.97 2.91
C LEU A 41 -6.56 -17.85 2.17
N TYR A 42 -7.00 -18.88 1.45
CA TYR A 42 -6.13 -19.72 0.63
C TYR A 42 -5.45 -18.91 -0.47
N LEU A 43 -6.18 -18.00 -1.09
CA LEU A 43 -5.69 -17.12 -2.15
C LEU A 43 -4.69 -16.08 -1.63
N LEU A 44 -4.88 -15.56 -0.41
CA LEU A 44 -3.87 -14.74 0.26
C LEU A 44 -2.60 -15.55 0.57
N LEU A 45 -2.75 -16.74 1.16
CA LEU A 45 -1.63 -17.60 1.53
C LEU A 45 -0.84 -18.09 0.30
N SER A 46 -1.49 -18.35 -0.83
CA SER A 46 -0.83 -18.82 -2.05
C SER A 46 0.06 -17.77 -2.73
N LEU A 47 -0.06 -16.48 -2.39
CA LEU A 47 0.85 -15.44 -2.87
C LEU A 47 2.28 -15.64 -2.35
N SER A 48 2.43 -16.09 -1.10
CA SER A 48 3.74 -16.13 -0.44
C SER A 48 4.68 -17.21 -1.00
N PRO A 49 4.24 -18.47 -1.24
CA PRO A 49 5.06 -19.48 -1.90
C PRO A 49 5.59 -19.03 -3.27
N GLY A 50 4.77 -18.31 -4.05
CA GLY A 50 5.18 -17.79 -5.37
C GLY A 50 6.38 -16.84 -5.28
N ILE A 51 6.34 -15.89 -4.34
CA ILE A 51 7.47 -14.96 -4.11
C ILE A 51 8.71 -15.75 -3.67
N LEU A 52 8.55 -16.71 -2.76
CA LEU A 52 9.65 -17.50 -2.24
C LEU A 52 10.32 -18.33 -3.37
N LEU A 53 9.53 -18.91 -4.27
CA LEU A 53 10.05 -19.64 -5.43
C LEU A 53 10.87 -18.75 -6.35
N VAL A 54 10.40 -17.53 -6.63
CA VAL A 54 11.15 -16.55 -7.44
C VAL A 54 12.44 -16.10 -6.74
N LYS A 55 12.43 -15.92 -5.41
CA LYS A 55 13.63 -15.51 -4.66
C LYS A 55 14.66 -16.61 -4.50
N LEU A 56 14.24 -17.87 -4.37
CA LEU A 56 15.13 -19.00 -4.09
C LEU A 56 15.74 -19.59 -5.37
N HIS A 57 15.04 -19.50 -6.51
CA HIS A 57 15.47 -20.08 -7.78
C HIS A 57 15.44 -19.02 -8.89
N SER A 58 16.62 -18.54 -9.27
CA SER A 58 16.79 -17.45 -10.25
C SER A 58 16.15 -17.71 -11.62
N ASP A 59 15.99 -18.97 -12.03
CA ASP A 59 15.41 -19.38 -13.33
C ASP A 59 13.97 -19.91 -13.25
N SER A 60 13.25 -19.69 -12.15
CA SER A 60 11.92 -20.28 -11.97
C SER A 60 10.82 -19.53 -12.73
N SER A 61 10.70 -19.78 -14.04
CA SER A 61 9.49 -19.49 -14.82
C SER A 61 8.24 -20.01 -14.12
N PHE A 62 8.37 -21.12 -13.37
CA PHE A 62 7.32 -21.69 -12.53
C PHE A 62 6.87 -20.74 -11.41
N GLY A 63 7.79 -20.06 -10.72
CA GLY A 63 7.46 -19.10 -9.65
C GLY A 63 6.67 -17.91 -10.19
N TYR A 64 7.09 -17.38 -11.34
CA TYR A 64 6.34 -16.34 -12.03
C TYR A 64 4.97 -16.82 -12.52
N ALA A 65 4.89 -18.01 -13.15
CA ALA A 65 3.62 -18.59 -13.60
C ALA A 65 2.65 -18.82 -12.44
N TRP A 66 3.16 -19.28 -11.28
CA TRP A 66 2.37 -19.41 -10.05
C TRP A 66 1.83 -18.06 -9.59
N LEU A 67 2.68 -17.04 -9.50
CA LEU A 67 2.27 -15.69 -9.11
C LEU A 67 1.21 -15.14 -10.05
N PHE A 68 1.42 -15.23 -11.37
CA PHE A 68 0.45 -14.80 -12.39
C PHE A 68 -0.89 -15.53 -12.27
N THR A 69 -0.86 -16.84 -11.99
CA THR A 69 -2.08 -17.63 -11.82
C THR A 69 -2.84 -17.19 -10.57
N VAL A 70 -2.13 -17.04 -9.44
CA VAL A 70 -2.75 -16.61 -8.19
C VAL A 70 -3.27 -15.17 -8.31
N THR A 71 -2.51 -14.24 -8.87
CA THR A 71 -2.96 -12.85 -9.09
C THR A 71 -4.12 -12.77 -10.08
N ALA A 72 -4.19 -13.67 -11.07
CA ALA A 72 -5.36 -13.78 -11.97
C ALA A 72 -6.60 -14.23 -11.21
N LEU A 73 -6.46 -15.20 -10.31
CA LEU A 73 -7.54 -15.61 -9.41
C LEU A 73 -7.94 -14.47 -8.45
N CYS A 74 -6.98 -13.70 -7.91
CA CYS A 74 -7.25 -12.50 -7.11
C CYS A 74 -8.09 -11.50 -7.91
N THR A 75 -7.65 -11.21 -9.13
CA THR A 75 -8.30 -10.24 -10.02
C THR A 75 -9.71 -10.68 -10.37
N LEU A 76 -9.88 -11.94 -10.79
CA LEU A 76 -11.18 -12.52 -11.09
C LEU A 76 -12.10 -12.45 -9.86
N ARG A 77 -11.61 -12.84 -8.68
CA ARG A 77 -12.37 -12.74 -7.42
C ARG A 77 -12.79 -11.30 -7.11
N LEU A 78 -11.92 -10.31 -7.36
CA LEU A 78 -12.22 -8.88 -7.14
C LEU A 78 -13.24 -8.33 -8.16
N LEU A 79 -13.17 -8.77 -9.42
CA LEU A 79 -14.15 -8.38 -10.45
C LEU A 79 -15.52 -9.02 -10.20
N LEU A 80 -15.54 -10.26 -9.70
CA LEU A 80 -16.76 -10.97 -9.31
C LEU A 80 -17.27 -10.56 -7.91
N ASP A 81 -16.62 -9.60 -7.23
CA ASP A 81 -16.95 -9.20 -5.85
C ASP A 81 -18.43 -8.83 -5.67
N GLY A 82 -18.99 -8.18 -6.70
CA GLY A 82 -20.39 -7.74 -6.74
C GLY A 82 -21.43 -8.85 -6.89
N LEU A 83 -21.04 -10.05 -7.35
CA LEU A 83 -21.96 -11.18 -7.51
C LEU A 83 -22.29 -11.86 -6.18
N PHE A 84 -21.40 -11.77 -5.19
CA PHE A 84 -21.57 -12.44 -3.90
C PHE A 84 -22.38 -11.59 -2.92
N THR A 85 -23.67 -11.92 -2.78
CA THR A 85 -24.63 -11.15 -1.97
C THR A 85 -24.59 -11.46 -0.46
N ASN A 86 -24.12 -12.64 -0.08
CA ASN A 86 -24.02 -13.08 1.32
C ASN A 86 -22.56 -13.33 1.69
N ARG A 87 -21.95 -12.36 2.40
CA ARG A 87 -20.61 -12.52 2.97
C ARG A 87 -20.70 -12.78 4.46
N ALA A 88 -20.23 -13.96 4.86
CA ALA A 88 -20.00 -14.25 6.27
C ALA A 88 -18.75 -13.48 6.72
N ARG A 89 -18.89 -12.71 7.81
CA ARG A 89 -17.81 -11.94 8.44
C ARG A 89 -16.60 -12.82 8.77
N ILE A 90 -15.40 -12.28 8.58
CA ILE A 90 -14.15 -12.97 8.95
C ILE A 90 -13.82 -12.68 10.39
N ASP A 91 -14.39 -13.49 11.28
CA ASP A 91 -14.02 -13.48 12.69
C ASP A 91 -12.81 -14.39 12.92
N ALA A 92 -11.83 -13.85 13.67
CA ALA A 92 -10.71 -14.60 14.18
C ALA A 92 -11.17 -15.57 15.28
N ASN A 93 -10.51 -16.72 15.37
CA ASN A 93 -10.75 -17.75 16.38
C ASN A 93 -10.15 -17.35 17.75
N LEU A 94 -9.38 -16.27 17.80
CA LEU A 94 -8.75 -15.74 19.01
C LEU A 94 -9.51 -14.51 19.53
N THR A 95 -9.43 -14.27 20.84
CA THR A 95 -10.03 -13.08 21.46
C THR A 95 -9.33 -11.80 20.97
N VAL A 96 -10.03 -10.65 21.04
CA VAL A 96 -9.48 -9.35 20.61
C VAL A 96 -8.18 -9.00 21.36
N GLN A 97 -8.11 -9.32 22.65
CA GLN A 97 -6.91 -9.10 23.47
C GLN A 97 -5.74 -9.98 22.99
N GLY A 98 -6.01 -11.27 22.75
CA GLY A 98 -5.01 -12.19 22.19
C GLY A 98 -4.54 -11.76 20.79
N MET A 99 -5.45 -11.28 19.94
CA MET A 99 -5.12 -10.74 18.62
C MET A 99 -4.26 -9.47 18.70
N THR A 100 -4.54 -8.60 19.65
CA THR A 100 -3.74 -7.38 19.87
C THR A 100 -2.34 -7.75 20.33
N PHE A 101 -2.22 -8.65 21.31
CA PHE A 101 -0.93 -9.14 21.79
C PHE A 101 -0.13 -9.80 20.66
N LEU A 102 -0.77 -10.69 19.89
CA LEU A 102 -0.15 -11.33 18.74
C LEU A 102 0.33 -10.32 17.70
N GLY A 103 -0.48 -9.30 17.41
CA GLY A 103 -0.12 -8.21 16.49
C GLY A 103 1.09 -7.41 16.98
N VAL A 104 1.17 -7.07 18.27
CA VAL A 104 2.32 -6.36 18.85
C VAL A 104 3.59 -7.21 18.76
N CYS A 105 3.50 -8.50 19.08
CA CYS A 105 4.63 -9.43 18.95
C CYS A 105 5.09 -9.60 17.50
N ALA A 106 4.15 -9.77 16.56
CA ALA A 106 4.45 -9.90 15.14
C ALA A 106 5.08 -8.62 14.58
N PHE A 107 4.60 -7.45 15.00
CA PHE A 107 5.21 -6.17 14.63
C PHE A 107 6.64 -6.06 15.16
N ALA A 108 6.86 -6.32 16.45
CA ALA A 108 8.21 -6.27 17.04
C ALA A 108 9.18 -7.22 16.33
N PHE A 109 8.71 -8.41 15.97
CA PHE A 109 9.49 -9.39 15.21
C PHE A 109 9.86 -8.87 13.81
N LEU A 110 8.87 -8.41 13.02
CA LEU A 110 9.11 -7.87 11.68
C LEU A 110 10.01 -6.63 11.70
N MET A 111 9.85 -5.74 12.68
CA MET A 111 10.71 -4.56 12.79
C MET A 111 12.14 -4.97 13.19
N THR A 112 12.30 -5.99 14.02
CA THR A 112 13.63 -6.56 14.32
C THR A 112 14.25 -7.17 13.07
N GLU A 113 13.47 -7.86 12.25
CA GLU A 113 13.91 -8.39 10.95
C GLU A 113 14.32 -7.27 9.99
N ALA A 114 13.56 -6.16 9.95
CA ALA A 114 13.88 -4.96 9.17
C ALA A 114 15.22 -4.34 9.58
N VAL A 115 15.50 -4.31 10.88
CA VAL A 115 16.72 -3.70 11.44
C VAL A 115 17.92 -4.62 11.32
N THR A 116 17.73 -5.95 11.34
CA THR A 116 18.84 -6.92 11.32
C THR A 116 19.26 -7.34 9.93
N ARG A 117 18.36 -7.31 8.94
CA ARG A 117 18.68 -7.62 7.55
C ARG A 117 19.36 -6.43 6.85
N PRO A 118 20.20 -6.69 5.83
CA PRO A 118 20.76 -5.64 5.00
C PRO A 118 19.62 -4.86 4.33
N ALA A 119 19.73 -3.53 4.32
CA ALA A 119 18.72 -2.70 3.66
C ALA A 119 18.71 -2.98 2.14
N PRO A 120 17.53 -3.15 1.52
CA PRO A 120 17.45 -3.34 0.07
C PRO A 120 18.03 -2.15 -0.70
N VAL A 121 18.69 -2.44 -1.82
CA VAL A 121 19.33 -1.43 -2.68
C VAL A 121 18.33 -0.38 -3.18
N THR A 122 17.08 -0.76 -3.43
CA THR A 122 15.98 0.14 -3.85
C THR A 122 15.60 1.17 -2.77
N SER A 123 15.64 0.77 -1.51
CA SER A 123 15.39 1.68 -0.38
C SER A 123 16.57 2.60 -0.15
N LEU A 124 17.79 2.06 -0.27
CA LEU A 124 19.03 2.84 -0.16
C LEU A 124 19.13 3.89 -1.25
N SER A 125 18.80 3.57 -2.52
CA SER A 125 18.85 4.55 -3.62
C SER A 125 17.93 5.75 -3.36
N SER A 126 16.75 5.51 -2.79
CA SER A 126 15.79 6.56 -2.43
C SER A 126 16.37 7.48 -1.35
N VAL A 127 17.08 6.90 -0.38
CA VAL A 127 17.69 7.61 0.73
C VAL A 127 18.92 8.41 0.28
N ILE A 128 19.79 7.81 -0.53
CA ILE A 128 20.95 8.46 -1.14
C ILE A 128 20.50 9.64 -1.99
N GLU A 129 19.42 9.49 -2.76
CA GLU A 129 18.85 10.60 -3.52
C GLU A 129 18.32 11.69 -2.59
N GLY A 130 17.57 11.33 -1.54
CA GLY A 130 17.12 12.30 -0.53
C GLY A 130 18.28 13.02 0.15
N GLN A 131 19.39 12.34 0.40
CA GLN A 131 20.62 12.95 0.89
C GLN A 131 21.18 13.99 -0.08
N LYS A 132 21.27 13.67 -1.37
CA LYS A 132 21.72 14.64 -2.39
C LYS A 132 20.85 15.89 -2.40
N LEU A 133 19.52 15.73 -2.26
CA LEU A 133 18.60 16.87 -2.16
C LEU A 133 18.85 17.69 -0.89
N LEU A 134 19.15 17.02 0.24
CA LEU A 134 19.37 17.68 1.51
C LEU A 134 20.68 18.48 1.49
N ASP A 135 21.74 17.85 0.98
CA ASP A 135 23.06 18.46 0.88
C ASP A 135 23.04 19.63 -0.13
N ALA A 136 22.28 19.53 -1.22
CA ALA A 136 22.02 20.66 -2.12
C ALA A 136 21.26 21.82 -1.47
N ALA A 137 20.33 21.53 -0.55
CA ALA A 137 19.55 22.55 0.16
C ALA A 137 20.33 23.21 1.31
N THR A 138 21.29 22.50 1.93
CA THR A 138 22.06 22.98 3.09
C THR A 138 23.49 23.44 2.77
N GLY A 139 24.02 23.10 1.59
CA GLY A 139 25.40 23.39 1.20
C GLY A 139 25.60 24.83 0.70
N PRO A 140 26.75 25.47 0.99
CA PRO A 140 27.11 26.76 0.41
C PRO A 140 27.65 26.57 -1.02
N GLY A 141 26.85 26.86 -2.04
CA GLY A 141 27.27 26.79 -3.45
C GLY A 141 27.63 25.38 -3.94
N PRO A 142 28.02 25.20 -5.22
CA PRO A 142 28.23 23.88 -5.81
C PRO A 142 29.48 23.23 -5.23
N VAL A 143 29.32 22.52 -4.12
CA VAL A 143 30.35 21.65 -3.58
C VAL A 143 30.49 20.48 -4.55
N ALA A 144 31.60 20.45 -5.27
CA ALA A 144 32.04 19.30 -6.05
C ALA A 144 31.84 18.04 -5.20
N ALA A 145 31.13 17.06 -5.76
CA ALA A 145 30.76 15.82 -5.12
C ALA A 145 31.92 15.25 -4.30
N SER A 146 31.85 15.39 -2.97
CA SER A 146 32.73 14.68 -2.07
C SER A 146 32.43 13.20 -2.18
N GLY A 147 33.30 12.51 -2.94
CA GLY A 147 33.50 11.07 -3.05
C GLY A 147 32.45 10.17 -2.40
N VAL A 148 31.30 10.02 -3.04
CA VAL A 148 30.59 8.74 -3.01
C VAL A 148 31.17 7.95 -4.18
N PRO A 149 31.76 6.76 -3.96
CA PRO A 149 32.25 5.95 -5.07
C PRO A 149 31.12 5.80 -6.10
N MET A 150 31.38 6.22 -7.34
CA MET A 150 30.70 5.62 -8.48
C MET A 150 31.19 4.18 -8.57
N ILE A 151 30.69 3.33 -7.68
CA ILE A 151 30.51 1.94 -8.04
C ILE A 151 29.27 2.00 -8.93
N ALA A 152 29.49 2.12 -10.24
CA ALA A 152 28.57 1.49 -11.18
C ALA A 152 28.34 0.09 -10.59
N PRO A 153 27.12 -0.27 -10.17
CA PRO A 153 26.92 -1.54 -9.49
C PRO A 153 27.47 -2.60 -10.45
N GLU A 154 28.59 -3.23 -10.08
CA GLU A 154 28.90 -4.54 -10.61
C GLU A 154 27.62 -5.32 -10.36
N ALA A 155 26.99 -5.73 -11.46
CA ALA A 155 25.76 -6.46 -11.44
C ALA A 155 26.02 -7.73 -10.63
N ASP A 156 25.70 -7.66 -9.35
CA ASP A 156 25.56 -8.84 -8.52
C ASP A 156 24.55 -9.70 -9.29
N PRO A 157 24.87 -10.94 -9.69
CA PRO A 157 23.98 -11.77 -10.51
C PRO A 157 22.62 -12.04 -9.84
N GLN A 158 22.49 -11.65 -8.57
CA GLN A 158 21.29 -11.75 -7.74
C GLN A 158 20.56 -10.41 -7.53
N SER A 159 21.07 -9.29 -8.08
CA SER A 159 20.41 -7.98 -8.02
C SER A 159 19.27 -7.91 -9.05
N ILE A 160 18.12 -8.39 -8.59
CA ILE A 160 16.86 -8.37 -9.34
C ILE A 160 16.55 -6.92 -9.76
N GLY A 161 16.34 -6.66 -11.06
CA GLY A 161 16.19 -5.35 -11.69
C GLY A 161 15.43 -4.34 -10.82
N THR A 162 16.15 -3.34 -10.32
CA THR A 162 15.70 -2.48 -9.23
C THR A 162 14.94 -1.26 -9.75
N ASN A 163 13.61 -1.31 -9.70
CA ASN A 163 12.79 -0.11 -9.85
C ASN A 163 13.14 0.91 -8.76
N THR A 164 13.73 2.03 -9.16
CA THR A 164 14.01 3.16 -8.29
C THR A 164 12.71 3.81 -7.85
N ALA A 165 12.55 4.08 -6.55
CA ALA A 165 11.35 4.75 -6.05
C ALA A 165 11.23 6.16 -6.64
N GLY A 166 10.00 6.63 -6.82
CA GLY A 166 9.72 7.96 -7.36
C GLY A 166 10.11 9.11 -6.41
N PRO A 167 10.06 10.36 -6.90
CA PRO A 167 10.58 11.54 -6.19
C PRO A 167 9.96 11.79 -4.81
N THR A 168 8.73 11.33 -4.57
CA THR A 168 8.12 11.40 -3.23
C THR A 168 8.94 10.64 -2.19
N ALA A 169 9.46 9.46 -2.53
CA ALA A 169 10.23 8.66 -1.58
C ALA A 169 11.54 9.37 -1.18
N SER A 170 12.21 9.99 -2.15
CA SER A 170 13.45 10.74 -1.94
C SER A 170 13.24 12.00 -1.10
N LEU A 171 12.13 12.74 -1.33
CA LEU A 171 11.78 13.89 -0.50
C LEU A 171 11.42 13.52 0.94
N LEU A 172 10.70 12.41 1.13
CA LEU A 172 10.35 11.92 2.47
C LEU A 172 11.55 11.30 3.21
N ALA A 173 12.60 10.90 2.49
CA ALA A 173 13.83 10.44 3.08
C ALA A 173 14.66 11.59 3.70
N MET A 174 14.49 12.85 3.26
CA MET A 174 15.24 14.01 3.78
C MET A 174 15.13 14.20 5.31
N PRO A 175 13.92 14.27 5.92
CA PRO A 175 13.81 14.40 7.37
C PRO A 175 14.37 13.16 8.08
N VAL A 176 14.15 11.96 7.54
CA VAL A 176 14.65 10.71 8.12
C VAL A 176 16.17 10.65 8.11
N MET A 177 16.81 11.17 7.06
CA MET A 177 18.26 11.33 6.97
C MET A 177 18.80 12.28 8.02
N SER A 178 18.12 13.41 8.26
CA SER A 178 18.52 14.34 9.32
C SER A 178 18.47 13.70 10.71
N THR A 179 17.40 12.95 11.01
CA THR A 179 17.26 12.20 12.27
C THR A 179 18.31 11.10 12.38
N SER A 180 18.57 10.37 11.30
CA SER A 180 19.61 9.33 11.26
C SER A 180 21.00 9.92 11.55
N ARG A 181 21.35 11.05 10.90
CA ARG A 181 22.61 11.77 11.16
C ARG A 181 22.73 12.13 12.64
N GLN A 182 21.70 12.71 13.24
CA GLN A 182 21.70 13.09 14.66
C GLN A 182 21.87 11.89 15.61
N LEU A 183 21.21 10.76 15.32
CA LEU A 183 21.33 9.55 16.15
C LEU A 183 22.73 8.93 16.08
N LEU A 184 23.42 9.08 14.95
CA LEU A 184 24.75 8.50 14.70
C LEU A 184 25.91 9.49 14.84
N GLN A 185 25.66 10.76 15.19
CA GLN A 185 26.70 11.78 15.43
C GLN A 185 27.76 11.32 16.46
N ASN A 186 27.39 10.48 17.43
CA ASN A 186 28.31 9.95 18.45
C ASN A 186 28.97 8.61 18.08
N HIS A 187 28.59 7.98 16.96
CA HIS A 187 29.13 6.68 16.50
C HIS A 187 30.10 6.83 15.31
N GLN A 188 30.57 8.06 15.06
CA GLN A 188 31.39 8.40 13.89
C GLN A 188 32.87 7.98 14.04
N ASP A 189 33.26 7.45 15.20
CA ASP A 189 34.60 6.92 15.43
C ASP A 189 34.61 5.38 15.36
N SER A 190 35.52 4.85 14.54
CA SER A 190 36.04 3.47 14.54
C SER A 190 35.19 2.34 13.92
N SER A 191 34.97 2.36 12.60
CA SER A 191 35.11 1.18 11.71
C SER A 191 34.64 1.52 10.29
N GLU A 192 35.44 2.32 9.58
CA GLU A 192 35.27 2.61 8.15
C GLU A 192 35.72 1.43 7.26
N ALA A 193 35.61 0.20 7.77
CA ALA A 193 36.05 -1.00 7.09
C ALA A 193 34.84 -1.78 6.53
N LYS A 194 34.70 -1.71 5.20
CA LYS A 194 34.10 -2.75 4.35
C LYS A 194 32.57 -2.94 4.41
N ARG A 195 31.78 -1.86 4.44
CA ARG A 195 30.35 -1.91 4.05
C ARG A 195 30.14 -1.17 2.73
N PRO A 196 29.33 -1.69 1.78
CA PRO A 196 29.10 -1.06 0.48
C PRO A 196 28.32 0.27 0.56
N PHE A 197 27.61 0.53 1.67
CA PHE A 197 26.83 1.75 1.90
C PHE A 197 27.06 2.30 3.32
N GLY A 198 26.79 3.60 3.51
CA GLY A 198 27.00 4.28 4.80
C GLY A 198 25.99 3.84 5.87
N ILE A 199 26.45 3.72 7.13
CA ILE A 199 25.62 3.30 8.28
C ILE A 199 24.40 4.24 8.48
N VAL A 200 24.58 5.52 8.17
CA VAL A 200 23.52 6.55 8.28
C VAL A 200 22.41 6.33 7.25
N GLU A 201 22.77 6.03 6.00
CA GLU A 201 21.80 5.78 4.92
C GLU A 201 21.00 4.51 5.16
N GLU A 202 21.69 3.45 5.61
CA GLU A 202 21.06 2.17 5.97
C GLU A 202 20.06 2.34 7.11
N THR A 203 20.42 3.13 8.13
CA THR A 203 19.55 3.42 9.27
C THR A 203 18.34 4.26 8.85
N ALA A 204 18.54 5.24 7.96
CA ALA A 204 17.43 6.05 7.46
C ALA A 204 16.45 5.22 6.61
N ALA A 205 16.96 4.33 5.74
CA ALA A 205 16.12 3.43 4.94
C ALA A 205 15.25 2.55 5.85
N ARG A 206 15.82 2.04 6.94
CA ARG A 206 15.10 1.24 7.95
C ARG A 206 14.01 2.04 8.66
N ILE A 207 14.32 3.25 9.13
CA ILE A 207 13.34 4.11 9.80
C ILE A 207 12.16 4.40 8.86
N LEU A 208 12.45 4.72 7.59
CA LEU A 208 11.41 4.99 6.60
C LEU A 208 10.51 3.77 6.34
N ALA A 209 11.09 2.58 6.23
CA ALA A 209 10.34 1.33 6.08
C ALA A 209 9.45 1.04 7.30
N VAL A 210 9.99 1.21 8.52
CA VAL A 210 9.24 1.02 9.79
C VAL A 210 8.06 1.98 9.87
N LEU A 211 8.26 3.26 9.55
CA LEU A 211 7.19 4.26 9.53
C LEU A 211 6.11 3.94 8.49
N ALA A 212 6.49 3.46 7.30
CA ALA A 212 5.56 3.06 6.27
C ALA A 212 4.67 1.87 6.70
N HIS A 213 5.27 0.85 7.33
CA HIS A 213 4.49 -0.27 7.89
C HIS A 213 3.58 0.17 9.02
N LEU A 214 4.06 1.01 9.94
CA LEU A 214 3.24 1.55 11.02
C LEU A 214 2.03 2.33 10.46
N ALA A 215 2.25 3.14 9.42
CA ALA A 215 1.20 3.87 8.73
C ALA A 215 0.14 2.93 8.13
N ILE A 216 0.54 1.80 7.53
CA ILE A 216 -0.39 0.77 7.03
C ILE A 216 -1.22 0.18 8.18
N LEU A 217 -0.59 -0.20 9.30
CA LEU A 217 -1.31 -0.80 10.43
C LEU A 217 -2.36 0.14 11.01
N LEU A 218 -1.98 1.40 11.20
CA LEU A 218 -2.88 2.44 11.70
C LEU A 218 -4.04 2.67 10.70
N ALA A 219 -3.75 2.68 9.41
CA ALA A 219 -4.79 2.82 8.39
C ALA A 219 -5.74 1.61 8.38
N LEU A 220 -5.25 0.37 8.45
CA LEU A 220 -6.08 -0.84 8.53
C LEU A 220 -6.97 -0.82 9.78
N TYR A 221 -6.41 -0.46 10.94
CA TYR A 221 -7.18 -0.31 12.18
C TYR A 221 -8.27 0.75 12.04
N TRP A 222 -7.93 1.92 11.48
CA TRP A 222 -8.84 3.05 11.33
C TRP A 222 -9.95 2.76 10.32
N ILE A 223 -9.65 2.07 9.22
CA ILE A 223 -10.63 1.59 8.24
C ILE A 223 -11.62 0.65 8.94
N GLY A 224 -11.13 -0.33 9.70
CA GLY A 224 -12.00 -1.24 10.46
C GLY A 224 -12.90 -0.49 11.45
N ARG A 225 -12.30 0.41 12.24
CA ARG A 225 -13.02 1.19 13.25
C ARG A 225 -14.05 2.15 12.66
N ASN A 226 -13.69 2.93 11.65
CA ASN A 226 -14.52 4.04 11.18
C ASN A 226 -15.36 3.70 9.94
N HIS A 227 -14.89 2.82 9.06
CA HIS A 227 -15.63 2.44 7.86
C HIS A 227 -16.44 1.16 8.05
N PHE A 228 -15.89 0.18 8.77
CA PHE A 228 -16.61 -1.06 9.09
C PHE A 228 -17.35 -1.00 10.42
N ASN A 229 -17.19 0.10 11.18
CA ASN A 229 -17.77 0.31 12.51
C ASN A 229 -17.42 -0.80 13.52
N ASP A 230 -16.22 -1.40 13.35
CA ASP A 230 -15.83 -2.60 14.06
C ASP A 230 -14.32 -2.61 14.36
N ARG A 231 -13.99 -2.37 15.63
CA ARG A 231 -12.61 -2.33 16.11
C ARG A 231 -11.92 -3.68 16.00
N ALA A 232 -12.66 -4.78 16.22
CA ALA A 232 -12.08 -6.12 16.19
C ALA A 232 -11.64 -6.48 14.77
N GLN A 233 -12.42 -6.13 13.76
CA GLN A 233 -12.05 -6.31 12.35
C GLN A 233 -10.81 -5.50 11.96
N GLY A 234 -10.69 -4.26 12.47
CA GLY A 234 -9.48 -3.45 12.29
C GLY A 234 -8.22 -4.12 12.83
N ILE A 235 -8.29 -4.66 14.06
CA ILE A 235 -7.18 -5.40 14.70
C ILE A 235 -6.87 -6.68 13.92
N ASN A 236 -7.90 -7.41 13.48
CA ASN A 236 -7.74 -8.64 12.71
C ASN A 236 -7.05 -8.41 11.37
N MET A 237 -7.41 -7.34 10.63
CA MET A 237 -6.75 -6.96 9.37
C MET A 237 -5.27 -6.61 9.60
N ALA A 238 -4.98 -5.80 10.61
CA ALA A 238 -3.61 -5.41 10.95
C ALA A 238 -2.76 -6.62 11.35
N ALA A 239 -3.31 -7.51 12.18
CA ALA A 239 -2.64 -8.75 12.58
C ALA A 239 -2.42 -9.68 11.38
N LEU A 240 -3.41 -9.86 10.50
CA LEU A 240 -3.22 -10.68 9.30
C LEU A 240 -2.11 -10.11 8.41
N TYR A 241 -2.09 -8.80 8.16
CA TYR A 241 -1.04 -8.16 7.38
C TYR A 241 0.37 -8.43 7.96
N LEU A 242 0.53 -8.34 9.28
CA LEU A 242 1.81 -8.63 9.94
C LEU A 242 2.20 -10.11 9.87
N LEU A 243 1.22 -11.00 9.91
CA LEU A 243 1.50 -12.44 9.81
C LEU A 243 1.80 -12.86 8.36
N MET A 244 1.23 -12.19 7.36
CA MET A 244 1.39 -12.59 5.95
C MET A 244 2.87 -12.84 5.59
N PRO A 245 3.27 -14.05 5.17
CA PRO A 245 4.69 -14.36 4.98
C PRO A 245 5.38 -13.48 3.94
N CYS A 246 4.64 -13.06 2.90
CA CYS A 246 5.15 -12.14 1.89
C CYS A 246 5.58 -10.77 2.46
N THR A 247 5.05 -10.31 3.60
CA THR A 247 5.49 -9.04 4.19
C THR A 247 6.90 -9.14 4.73
N SER A 248 7.28 -10.24 5.41
CA SER A 248 8.63 -10.42 5.94
C SER A 248 9.72 -10.53 4.86
N TYR A 249 9.37 -11.07 3.69
CA TYR A 249 10.30 -11.21 2.56
C TYR A 249 10.76 -9.87 2.01
N VAL A 250 9.94 -8.83 2.17
CA VAL A 250 10.04 -7.54 1.48
C VAL A 250 9.93 -6.37 2.49
N VAL A 251 10.09 -6.66 3.79
CA VAL A 251 9.80 -5.72 4.88
C VAL A 251 10.60 -4.40 4.74
N GLY A 252 11.82 -4.48 4.21
CA GLY A 252 12.71 -3.32 4.04
C GLY A 252 12.53 -2.54 2.74
N GLU A 253 11.68 -2.98 1.80
CA GLU A 253 11.54 -2.33 0.48
C GLU A 253 10.51 -1.19 0.53
N VAL A 254 11.00 0.04 0.67
CA VAL A 254 10.18 1.25 0.83
C VAL A 254 9.30 1.50 -0.41
N ASN A 255 9.83 1.24 -1.61
CA ASN A 255 9.12 1.41 -2.88
C ASN A 255 7.84 0.54 -2.98
N GLN A 256 7.77 -0.58 -2.27
CA GLN A 256 6.58 -1.43 -2.26
C GLN A 256 5.55 -1.02 -1.20
N VAL A 257 6.02 -0.58 -0.04
CA VAL A 257 5.16 -0.34 1.14
C VAL A 257 4.57 1.08 1.11
N LEU A 258 5.38 2.07 0.74
CA LEU A 258 5.06 3.49 0.88
C LEU A 258 3.90 3.97 -0.02
N PRO A 259 3.80 3.58 -1.31
CA PRO A 259 2.63 3.91 -2.13
C PRO A 259 1.35 3.31 -1.57
N CYS A 260 1.40 2.08 -1.07
CA CYS A 260 0.23 1.40 -0.50
C CYS A 260 -0.24 2.09 0.79
N ALA A 261 0.71 2.52 1.65
CA ALA A 261 0.40 3.30 2.85
C ALA A 261 -0.39 4.57 2.50
N PHE A 262 0.04 5.32 1.48
CA PHE A 262 -0.66 6.51 1.02
C PHE A 262 -2.05 6.22 0.45
N ILE A 263 -2.21 5.16 -0.34
CA ILE A 263 -3.53 4.78 -0.88
C ILE A 263 -4.49 4.41 0.26
N LEU A 264 -4.02 3.67 1.28
CA LEU A 264 -4.84 3.34 2.45
C LEU A 264 -5.24 4.58 3.26
N TRP A 265 -4.32 5.52 3.47
CA TRP A 265 -4.66 6.79 4.13
C TRP A 265 -5.59 7.66 3.27
N ALA A 266 -5.45 7.63 1.94
CA ALA A 266 -6.39 8.29 1.04
C ALA A 266 -7.80 7.70 1.19
N LEU A 267 -7.92 6.37 1.39
CA LEU A 267 -9.18 5.71 1.73
C LEU A 267 -9.69 6.14 3.11
N VAL A 268 -8.84 6.20 4.14
CA VAL A 268 -9.25 6.72 5.47
C VAL A 268 -9.86 8.13 5.36
N CYS A 269 -9.27 8.97 4.52
CA CYS A 269 -9.70 10.34 4.30
C CYS A 269 -10.73 10.51 3.17
N TYR A 270 -11.38 9.44 2.68
CA TYR A 270 -12.26 9.52 1.50
C TYR A 270 -13.41 10.53 1.66
N THR A 271 -13.86 10.81 2.88
CA THR A 271 -14.93 11.80 3.12
C THR A 271 -14.50 13.24 2.85
N ARG A 272 -13.19 13.51 2.83
CA ARG A 272 -12.60 14.82 2.49
C ARG A 272 -11.79 14.71 1.19
N PRO A 273 -12.40 15.02 0.03
CA PRO A 273 -11.80 14.75 -1.27
C PRO A 273 -10.44 15.42 -1.47
N PHE A 274 -10.23 16.62 -0.92
CA PHE A 274 -8.95 17.33 -1.00
C PHE A 274 -7.79 16.53 -0.36
N TRP A 275 -7.96 16.09 0.89
CA TRP A 275 -6.93 15.33 1.61
C TRP A 275 -6.70 13.94 1.00
N ALA A 276 -7.77 13.28 0.54
CA ALA A 276 -7.63 12.04 -0.23
C ALA A 276 -6.83 12.25 -1.52
N GLY A 277 -7.03 13.39 -2.20
CA GLY A 277 -6.27 13.79 -3.39
C GLY A 277 -4.80 14.06 -3.10
N VAL A 278 -4.48 14.76 -2.00
CA VAL A 278 -3.10 15.00 -1.55
C VAL A 278 -2.38 13.66 -1.32
N LEU A 279 -2.98 12.76 -0.56
CA LEU A 279 -2.39 11.45 -0.26
C LEU A 279 -2.25 10.58 -1.53
N MET A 280 -3.24 10.60 -2.43
CA MET A 280 -3.14 9.91 -3.71
C MET A 280 -2.06 10.53 -4.63
N GLY A 281 -1.88 11.85 -4.59
CA GLY A 281 -0.82 12.55 -5.29
C GLY A 281 0.56 12.11 -4.80
N PHE A 282 0.75 11.98 -3.48
CA PHE A 282 1.98 11.42 -2.92
C PHE A 282 2.19 9.97 -3.37
N ALA A 283 1.15 9.13 -3.37
CA ALA A 283 1.23 7.76 -3.88
C ALA A 283 1.69 7.71 -5.36
N CYS A 284 1.12 8.56 -6.22
CA CYS A 284 1.51 8.67 -7.64
C CYS A 284 2.95 9.18 -7.80
N GLY A 285 3.42 10.06 -6.92
CA GLY A 285 4.81 10.52 -6.91
C GLY A 285 5.79 9.50 -6.31
N SER A 286 5.30 8.50 -5.56
CA SER A 286 6.12 7.41 -5.04
C SER A 286 6.30 6.29 -6.05
N MET A 287 5.23 5.93 -6.76
CA MET A 287 5.22 4.95 -7.85
C MET A 287 4.18 5.35 -8.90
N PHE A 288 4.36 4.96 -10.15
CA PHE A 288 3.49 5.37 -11.26
C PHE A 288 2.10 4.70 -11.27
N PHE A 289 1.98 3.44 -10.81
CA PHE A 289 0.74 2.66 -10.93
C PHE A 289 -0.53 3.28 -10.29
N PRO A 290 -0.49 4.06 -9.18
CA PRO A 290 -1.68 4.67 -8.60
C PRO A 290 -2.38 5.67 -9.53
N VAL A 291 -1.70 6.16 -10.57
CA VAL A 291 -2.29 7.03 -11.60
C VAL A 291 -3.50 6.36 -12.27
N PHE A 292 -3.44 5.04 -12.50
CA PHE A 292 -4.54 4.27 -13.10
C PHE A 292 -5.77 4.15 -12.20
N VAL A 293 -5.63 4.45 -10.91
CA VAL A 293 -6.73 4.41 -9.93
C VAL A 293 -7.50 5.74 -9.92
N LEU A 294 -6.88 6.85 -10.34
CA LEU A 294 -7.49 8.19 -10.36
C LEU A 294 -8.83 8.28 -11.12
N PRO A 295 -9.02 7.66 -12.31
CA PRO A 295 -10.29 7.72 -13.03
C PRO A 295 -11.46 7.13 -12.22
N VAL A 296 -11.24 6.02 -11.53
CA VAL A 296 -12.27 5.40 -10.68
C VAL A 296 -12.64 6.30 -9.50
N TRP A 297 -11.65 6.97 -8.90
CA TRP A 297 -11.87 7.93 -7.81
C TRP A 297 -12.62 9.19 -8.28
N ALA A 298 -12.32 9.67 -9.49
CA ALA A 298 -13.06 10.76 -10.12
C ALA A 298 -14.54 10.40 -10.31
N SER A 299 -14.80 9.20 -10.82
CA SER A 299 -16.16 8.67 -10.99
C SER A 299 -16.87 8.50 -9.64
N PHE A 300 -16.18 8.03 -8.59
CA PHE A 300 -16.74 7.87 -7.25
C PHE A 300 -17.18 9.19 -6.61
N PHE A 301 -16.37 10.24 -6.71
CA PHE A 301 -16.71 11.53 -6.11
C PHE A 301 -17.76 12.32 -6.90
N GLY A 302 -17.93 12.02 -8.19
CA GLY A 302 -18.73 12.81 -9.11
C GLY A 302 -18.11 14.18 -9.40
N TRP A 303 -18.70 14.92 -10.34
CA TRP A 303 -18.09 16.12 -10.94
C TRP A 303 -17.57 17.16 -9.92
N ARG A 304 -18.45 17.68 -9.04
CA ARG A 304 -18.10 18.81 -8.15
C ARG A 304 -17.07 18.44 -7.07
N ARG A 305 -17.13 17.24 -6.51
CA ARG A 305 -16.20 16.80 -5.46
C ARG A 305 -14.89 16.28 -6.05
N SER A 306 -14.93 15.73 -7.26
CA SER A 306 -13.74 15.30 -8.00
C SER A 306 -12.81 16.49 -8.30
N LEU A 307 -13.34 17.69 -8.57
CA LEU A 307 -12.51 18.90 -8.70
C LEU A 307 -11.65 19.14 -7.46
N ARG A 308 -12.21 19.04 -6.25
CA ARG A 308 -11.45 19.20 -5.00
C ARG A 308 -10.39 18.12 -4.81
N PHE A 309 -10.68 16.90 -5.27
CA PHE A 309 -9.74 15.79 -5.25
C PHE A 309 -8.56 16.04 -6.19
N PHE A 310 -8.83 16.43 -7.45
CA PHE A 310 -7.78 16.76 -8.41
C PHE A 310 -7.02 18.03 -8.05
N MET A 311 -7.64 19.01 -7.36
CA MET A 311 -6.90 20.11 -6.75
C MET A 311 -5.86 19.59 -5.75
N GLY A 312 -6.22 18.61 -4.90
CA GLY A 312 -5.28 17.97 -3.98
C GLY A 312 -4.12 17.26 -4.70
N VAL A 313 -4.44 16.45 -5.72
CA VAL A 313 -3.41 15.80 -6.56
C VAL A 313 -2.50 16.83 -7.24
N GLY A 314 -3.09 17.89 -7.80
CA GLY A 314 -2.40 18.98 -8.46
C GLY A 314 -1.50 19.77 -7.51
N THR A 315 -1.92 20.03 -6.27
CA THR A 315 -1.08 20.70 -5.27
C THR A 315 0.18 19.89 -4.95
N VAL A 316 0.07 18.56 -4.85
CA VAL A 316 1.25 17.71 -4.63
C VAL A 316 2.12 17.66 -5.88
N ALA A 317 1.54 17.53 -7.07
CA ALA A 317 2.31 17.60 -8.31
C ALA A 317 3.09 18.91 -8.44
N LEU A 318 2.47 20.05 -8.13
CA LEU A 318 3.13 21.36 -8.11
C LEU A 318 4.20 21.45 -7.02
N LEU A 319 3.96 20.87 -5.83
CA LEU A 319 4.96 20.82 -4.77
C LEU A 319 6.18 19.99 -5.18
N LEU A 320 5.97 18.82 -5.77
CA LEU A 320 7.05 17.96 -6.25
C LEU A 320 7.82 18.62 -7.39
N LEU A 321 7.13 19.19 -8.38
CA LEU A 321 7.74 19.94 -9.48
C LEU A 321 8.48 21.18 -8.98
N GLY A 322 7.89 21.91 -8.02
CA GLY A 322 8.51 23.08 -7.39
C GLY A 322 9.75 22.72 -6.59
N ALA A 323 9.72 21.61 -5.83
CA ALA A 323 10.89 21.11 -5.11
C ALA A 323 12.02 20.75 -6.08
N ILE A 324 11.69 20.08 -7.19
CA ILE A 324 12.68 19.77 -8.24
C ILE A 324 13.21 21.06 -8.88
N ALA A 325 12.33 22.02 -9.21
CA ALA A 325 12.70 23.30 -9.83
C ALA A 325 13.62 24.15 -8.96
N LEU A 326 13.39 24.17 -7.63
CA LEU A 326 14.23 24.90 -6.68
C LEU A 326 15.62 24.26 -6.51
N ILE A 327 15.75 22.97 -6.80
CA ILE A 327 17.01 22.21 -6.65
C ILE A 327 17.77 22.15 -7.98
N SER A 328 17.09 22.24 -9.12
CA SER A 328 17.73 22.28 -10.43
C SER A 328 18.30 23.67 -10.71
N ALA A 329 19.63 23.76 -10.83
CA ALA A 329 20.32 25.01 -11.17
C ALA A 329 20.05 25.50 -12.62
N ASP A 330 19.59 24.61 -13.51
CA ASP A 330 19.39 24.89 -14.93
C ASP A 330 18.06 24.35 -15.47
N ALA A 331 17.45 25.05 -16.44
CA ALA A 331 16.23 24.60 -17.11
C ALA A 331 16.42 23.29 -17.91
N TYR A 332 17.64 23.05 -18.40
CA TYR A 332 18.02 21.79 -19.05
C TYR A 332 18.18 20.66 -18.02
N ALA A 333 18.78 20.94 -16.86
CA ALA A 333 18.85 20.00 -15.76
C ALA A 333 17.44 19.68 -15.23
N PHE A 334 16.55 20.67 -15.11
CA PHE A 334 15.16 20.49 -14.70
C PHE A 334 14.37 19.55 -15.63
N THR A 335 14.45 19.79 -16.94
CA THR A 335 13.73 18.98 -17.94
C THR A 335 14.25 17.56 -17.97
N GLN A 336 15.57 17.36 -17.96
CA GLN A 336 16.17 16.04 -17.83
C GLN A 336 15.82 15.37 -16.50
N GLN A 337 15.86 16.07 -15.38
CA GLN A 337 15.56 15.49 -14.07
C GLN A 337 14.07 15.19 -13.88
N THR A 338 13.17 15.92 -14.55
CA THR A 338 11.71 15.68 -14.48
C THR A 338 11.28 14.58 -15.44
N VAL A 339 11.75 14.63 -16.69
CA VAL A 339 11.38 13.67 -17.74
C VAL A 339 12.07 12.33 -17.55
N ASN A 340 13.34 12.31 -17.13
CA ASN A 340 14.12 11.08 -16.96
C ASN A 340 13.86 10.39 -15.60
N ARG A 341 13.26 11.07 -14.62
CA ARG A 341 12.79 10.45 -13.35
C ARG A 341 11.43 9.77 -13.48
N ILE A 342 10.59 10.22 -14.41
CA ILE A 342 9.38 9.47 -14.75
C ILE A 342 9.85 8.39 -15.72
N ASP A 343 10.00 7.16 -15.22
CA ASP A 343 10.49 6.05 -16.04
C ASP A 343 9.42 5.63 -17.05
N PHE A 344 9.24 6.42 -18.11
CA PHE A 344 8.37 6.11 -19.23
C PHE A 344 8.85 4.85 -19.97
N ARG A 345 10.05 4.31 -19.68
CA ARG A 345 10.45 3.00 -20.20
C ARG A 345 9.57 1.88 -19.69
N ILE A 346 8.94 2.03 -18.52
CA ILE A 346 7.94 1.09 -18.02
C ILE A 346 6.76 0.94 -19.01
N LEU A 347 6.44 2.01 -19.75
CA LEU A 347 5.44 2.02 -20.82
C LEU A 347 6.05 1.75 -22.20
N SER A 348 7.37 1.91 -22.36
CA SER A 348 8.06 1.63 -23.62
C SER A 348 8.08 0.13 -23.91
N PHE A 349 7.80 -0.23 -25.17
CA PHE A 349 7.69 -1.61 -25.63
C PHE A 349 9.03 -2.31 -25.82
N ASP A 350 10.12 -1.54 -25.78
CA ASP A 350 11.48 -2.05 -25.88
C ASP A 350 11.88 -2.62 -24.52
N GLY A 351 11.98 -3.95 -24.45
CA GLY A 351 12.54 -4.63 -23.27
C GLY A 351 13.94 -4.09 -23.02
N GLY A 352 14.14 -3.45 -21.88
CA GLY A 352 15.44 -2.91 -21.51
C GLY A 352 16.50 -4.02 -21.43
N PRO A 353 17.78 -3.71 -21.71
CA PRO A 353 18.87 -4.63 -21.42
C PRO A 353 18.85 -4.97 -19.93
N HIS A 354 18.84 -6.28 -19.61
CA HIS A 354 18.80 -6.87 -18.26
C HIS A 354 17.46 -6.86 -17.50
N GLU A 355 16.31 -6.76 -18.18
CA GLU A 355 15.03 -7.00 -17.52
C GLU A 355 14.95 -8.45 -17.00
N THR A 356 14.59 -8.63 -15.73
CA THR A 356 14.26 -9.92 -15.10
C THR A 356 12.77 -9.94 -14.75
N GLY A 357 12.06 -11.04 -15.06
CA GLY A 357 10.61 -11.12 -14.87
C GLY A 357 9.92 -12.15 -15.76
N PHE A 358 8.59 -12.23 -15.67
CA PHE A 358 7.78 -13.15 -16.48
C PHE A 358 7.90 -12.90 -18.00
N TRP A 359 8.02 -11.63 -18.40
CA TRP A 359 8.01 -11.21 -19.80
C TRP A 359 9.35 -11.39 -20.52
N THR A 360 10.40 -11.85 -19.84
CA THR A 360 11.76 -11.91 -20.40
C THR A 360 11.96 -13.05 -21.38
N SER A 361 11.30 -14.18 -21.14
CA SER A 361 11.36 -15.36 -22.02
C SER A 361 10.42 -15.26 -23.22
N LEU A 362 9.53 -14.26 -23.24
CA LEU A 362 8.51 -14.07 -24.27
C LEU A 362 8.85 -12.83 -25.11
N HIS A 363 8.44 -12.84 -26.38
CA HIS A 363 8.60 -11.67 -27.22
C HIS A 363 7.82 -10.47 -26.63
N PRO A 364 8.42 -9.27 -26.47
CA PRO A 364 7.78 -8.12 -25.81
C PRO A 364 6.41 -7.73 -26.40
N ALA A 365 6.18 -8.03 -27.69
CA ALA A 365 4.89 -7.79 -28.34
C ALA A 365 3.69 -8.48 -27.66
N TYR A 366 3.88 -9.64 -27.01
CA TYR A 366 2.81 -10.35 -26.30
C TYR A 366 2.29 -9.58 -25.06
N ARG A 367 3.02 -8.57 -24.60
CA ARG A 367 2.61 -7.68 -23.51
C ARG A 367 1.53 -6.68 -23.94
N ILE A 368 1.50 -6.31 -25.23
CA ILE A 368 0.60 -5.26 -25.77
C ILE A 368 -0.88 -5.64 -25.57
N PRO A 369 -1.35 -6.85 -25.94
CA PRO A 369 -2.74 -7.23 -25.70
C PRO A 369 -3.14 -7.20 -24.23
N VAL A 370 -2.24 -7.59 -23.32
CA VAL A 370 -2.48 -7.56 -21.86
C VAL A 370 -2.63 -6.12 -21.37
N MET A 371 -1.78 -5.21 -21.84
CA MET A 371 -1.88 -3.78 -21.51
C MET A 371 -3.16 -3.15 -22.05
N VAL A 372 -3.56 -3.51 -23.28
CA VAL A 372 -4.84 -3.06 -23.87
C VAL A 372 -6.02 -3.59 -23.07
N ALA A 373 -6.02 -4.87 -22.71
CA ALA A 373 -7.07 -5.47 -21.86
C ALA A 373 -7.14 -4.78 -20.49
N PHE A 374 -6.00 -4.46 -19.89
CA PHE A 374 -5.92 -3.69 -18.64
C PHE A 374 -6.54 -2.29 -18.79
N LEU A 375 -6.19 -1.54 -19.84
CA LEU A 375 -6.74 -0.20 -20.08
C LEU A 375 -8.26 -0.25 -20.33
N LEU A 376 -8.73 -1.22 -21.12
CA LEU A 376 -10.16 -1.46 -21.31
C LEU A 376 -10.86 -1.79 -19.99
N MET A 377 -10.23 -2.59 -19.12
CA MET A 377 -10.73 -2.87 -17.78
C MET A 377 -10.81 -1.59 -16.94
N VAL A 378 -9.77 -0.76 -16.90
CA VAL A 378 -9.77 0.52 -16.15
C VAL A 378 -10.90 1.43 -16.64
N ILE A 379 -11.07 1.57 -17.96
CA ILE A 379 -12.16 2.36 -18.55
C ILE A 379 -13.52 1.79 -18.16
N SER A 380 -13.70 0.46 -18.29
CA SER A 380 -14.94 -0.23 -17.94
C SER A 380 -15.32 -0.03 -16.46
N LEU A 381 -14.39 -0.27 -15.54
CA LEU A 381 -14.58 -0.06 -14.09
C LEU A 381 -14.80 1.42 -13.73
N THR A 382 -14.30 2.34 -14.54
CA THR A 382 -14.51 3.78 -14.35
C THR A 382 -15.91 4.20 -14.79
N VAL A 383 -16.41 3.71 -15.92
CA VAL A 383 -17.73 4.08 -16.43
C VAL A 383 -18.84 3.30 -15.72
N TRP A 384 -18.64 2.01 -15.45
CA TRP A 384 -19.63 1.11 -14.89
C TRP A 384 -19.21 0.56 -13.53
N PRO A 385 -20.09 0.60 -12.49
CA PRO A 385 -21.40 1.24 -12.42
C PRO A 385 -21.30 2.76 -12.26
N LEU A 386 -22.35 3.49 -12.69
CA LEU A 386 -22.39 4.96 -12.61
C LEU A 386 -22.40 5.49 -11.17
N LYS A 387 -23.02 4.75 -10.23
CA LYS A 387 -23.02 5.07 -8.80
C LYS A 387 -22.13 4.07 -8.08
N LYS A 388 -20.97 4.53 -7.62
CA LYS A 388 -20.01 3.70 -6.88
C LYS A 388 -20.18 3.92 -5.39
N THR A 389 -20.38 2.83 -4.66
CA THR A 389 -20.28 2.83 -3.19
C THR A 389 -18.82 2.71 -2.78
N LEU A 390 -18.50 2.98 -1.50
CA LEU A 390 -17.15 2.79 -0.95
C LEU A 390 -16.64 1.36 -1.18
N GLU A 391 -17.55 0.41 -1.10
CA GLU A 391 -17.32 -1.00 -1.35
C GLU A 391 -16.79 -1.29 -2.77
N VAL A 392 -17.45 -0.70 -3.77
CA VAL A 392 -17.06 -0.82 -5.18
C VAL A 392 -15.76 -0.09 -5.43
N LEU A 393 -15.57 1.10 -4.84
CA LEU A 393 -14.32 1.85 -4.94
C LEU A 393 -13.13 1.02 -4.44
N LEU A 394 -13.30 0.37 -3.30
CA LEU A 394 -12.27 -0.44 -2.67
C LEU A 394 -11.91 -1.67 -3.52
N ALA A 395 -12.93 -2.42 -3.98
CA ALA A 395 -12.74 -3.58 -4.84
C ALA A 395 -12.08 -3.20 -6.18
N TYR A 396 -12.53 -2.12 -6.82
CA TYR A 396 -12.01 -1.69 -8.13
C TYR A 396 -10.61 -1.09 -8.04
N SER A 397 -10.34 -0.28 -7.01
CA SER A 397 -8.97 0.22 -6.76
C SER A 397 -8.01 -0.94 -6.56
N THR A 398 -8.40 -1.95 -5.76
CA THR A 398 -7.59 -3.15 -5.56
C THR A 398 -7.43 -3.93 -6.86
N ALA A 399 -8.49 -4.13 -7.63
CA ALA A 399 -8.45 -4.87 -8.90
C ALA A 399 -7.51 -4.23 -9.91
N ILE A 400 -7.51 -2.90 -10.02
CA ILE A 400 -6.61 -2.14 -10.90
C ILE A 400 -5.15 -2.33 -10.47
N ILE A 401 -4.86 -2.22 -9.17
CA ILE A 401 -3.47 -2.37 -8.67
C ILE A 401 -2.97 -3.80 -8.86
N VAL A 402 -3.80 -4.81 -8.56
CA VAL A 402 -3.46 -6.23 -8.82
C VAL A 402 -3.22 -6.45 -10.30
N SER A 403 -4.11 -5.94 -11.16
CA SER A 403 -4.02 -6.15 -12.61
C SER A 403 -2.83 -5.44 -13.25
N THR A 404 -2.30 -4.40 -12.60
CA THR A 404 -1.07 -3.74 -13.07
C THR A 404 0.09 -4.71 -13.12
N GLN A 405 0.12 -5.73 -12.25
CA GLN A 405 1.17 -6.76 -12.23
C GLN A 405 1.27 -7.57 -13.52
N PHE A 406 0.20 -7.69 -14.30
CA PHE A 406 0.20 -8.52 -15.50
C PHE A 406 1.02 -7.91 -16.64
N TRP A 407 0.99 -6.60 -16.81
CA TRP A 407 1.69 -5.93 -17.90
C TRP A 407 2.96 -5.21 -17.45
N TYR A 408 3.23 -5.17 -16.15
CA TYR A 408 4.42 -4.52 -15.62
C TYR A 408 5.69 -5.26 -16.09
N PRO A 409 6.67 -4.57 -16.70
CA PRO A 409 7.78 -5.21 -17.39
C PRO A 409 8.77 -5.90 -16.46
N GLN A 410 9.15 -5.21 -15.39
CA GLN A 410 10.15 -5.68 -14.43
C GLN A 410 9.44 -6.43 -13.31
N LEU A 411 9.79 -7.69 -13.06
CA LEU A 411 9.27 -8.46 -11.91
C LEU A 411 7.74 -8.47 -11.75
N GLY A 412 7.00 -8.47 -12.87
CA GLY A 412 5.55 -8.60 -12.85
C GLY A 412 5.10 -9.75 -11.94
N GLY A 413 4.21 -9.45 -10.99
CA GLY A 413 3.68 -10.41 -10.02
C GLY A 413 4.42 -10.47 -8.68
N VAL A 414 5.64 -9.93 -8.58
CA VAL A 414 6.43 -9.95 -7.33
C VAL A 414 6.02 -8.84 -6.36
N TYR A 415 5.48 -7.72 -6.87
CA TYR A 415 5.10 -6.54 -6.08
C TYR A 415 3.76 -6.71 -5.33
N VAL A 416 3.67 -7.77 -4.54
CA VAL A 416 2.46 -8.16 -3.82
C VAL A 416 2.05 -7.10 -2.78
N LEU A 417 3.01 -6.40 -2.18
CA LEU A 417 2.74 -5.39 -1.13
C LEU A 417 2.03 -4.13 -1.68
N TRP A 418 2.04 -3.88 -2.99
CA TRP A 418 1.27 -2.76 -3.57
C TRP A 418 -0.24 -2.91 -3.34
N TYR A 419 -0.75 -4.15 -3.41
CA TYR A 419 -2.18 -4.42 -3.29
C TYR A 419 -2.56 -5.25 -2.08
N LEU A 420 -1.63 -5.96 -1.44
CA LEU A 420 -1.94 -6.88 -0.34
C LEU A 420 -2.75 -6.23 0.81
N PRO A 421 -2.36 -5.06 1.35
CA PRO A 421 -3.15 -4.41 2.39
C PRO A 421 -4.57 -4.07 1.94
N LEU A 422 -4.73 -3.59 0.70
CA LEU A 422 -6.04 -3.28 0.11
C LEU A 422 -6.86 -4.55 -0.09
N LEU A 423 -6.24 -5.63 -0.57
CA LEU A 423 -6.87 -6.94 -0.72
C LEU A 423 -7.35 -7.48 0.63
N ILE A 424 -6.56 -7.34 1.70
CA ILE A 424 -6.98 -7.68 3.07
C ILE A 424 -8.22 -6.88 3.46
N VAL A 425 -8.28 -5.58 3.18
CA VAL A 425 -9.48 -4.77 3.43
C VAL A 425 -10.69 -5.29 2.65
N VAL A 426 -10.54 -5.68 1.38
CA VAL A 426 -11.66 -6.24 0.58
C VAL A 426 -12.13 -7.57 1.17
N VAL A 427 -11.20 -8.39 1.66
CA VAL A 427 -11.46 -9.72 2.24
C VAL A 427 -12.19 -9.60 3.59
N PHE A 428 -11.80 -8.67 4.45
CA PHE A 428 -12.40 -8.46 5.77
C PHE A 428 -13.64 -7.57 5.77
N ARG A 429 -13.95 -6.90 4.66
CA ARG A 429 -15.11 -6.03 4.53
C ARG A 429 -16.42 -6.75 4.90
N PRO A 430 -17.15 -6.33 5.94
CA PRO A 430 -18.54 -6.74 6.14
C PRO A 430 -19.41 -6.07 5.07
N ARG A 431 -20.51 -6.71 4.66
CA ARG A 431 -21.45 -6.07 3.73
C ARG A 431 -22.07 -4.86 4.44
N LEU A 432 -21.78 -3.65 3.96
CA LEU A 432 -22.33 -2.38 4.45
C LEU A 432 -23.78 -2.22 3.98
N LEU A 433 -24.66 -3.18 4.29
CA LEU A 433 -26.07 -3.13 3.93
C LEU A 433 -26.84 -2.00 4.65
N ALA A 434 -26.21 -1.34 5.62
CA ALA A 434 -26.83 -0.31 6.46
C ALA A 434 -26.55 1.14 6.02
N GLN A 435 -25.70 1.41 5.03
CA GLN A 435 -25.36 2.79 4.62
C GLN A 435 -25.88 3.10 3.21
N LYS A 436 -27.15 2.78 2.95
CA LYS A 436 -27.88 3.27 1.77
C LYS A 436 -28.35 4.72 1.95
N ASP A 437 -28.23 5.27 3.15
CA ASP A 437 -28.62 6.64 3.46
C ASP A 437 -27.40 7.56 3.42
N TYR A 438 -27.03 7.96 2.20
CA TYR A 438 -26.60 9.33 2.01
C TYR A 438 -27.89 10.11 1.76
N PRO A 439 -28.56 10.70 2.78
CA PRO A 439 -29.52 11.73 2.46
C PRO A 439 -28.72 12.83 1.78
N LEU A 440 -29.03 13.08 0.51
CA LEU A 440 -28.78 14.38 -0.09
C LEU A 440 -29.43 15.39 0.85
N GLN A 441 -28.63 16.00 1.72
CA GLN A 441 -29.07 16.93 2.74
C GLN A 441 -29.42 18.27 2.07
N HIS A 442 -30.45 18.26 1.22
CA HIS A 442 -31.12 19.41 0.65
C HIS A 442 -32.61 19.12 0.55
N SER A 443 -33.25 19.03 1.70
CA SER A 443 -34.60 19.53 1.89
C SER A 443 -34.66 20.04 3.31
N ARG A 444 -34.61 21.37 3.46
CA ARG A 444 -34.90 22.04 4.72
C ARG A 444 -36.28 21.54 5.19
N PRO A 445 -36.44 21.03 6.42
CA PRO A 445 -37.78 20.94 6.97
C PRO A 445 -38.25 22.39 7.20
N ASN A 446 -39.21 22.85 6.41
CA ASN A 446 -39.96 24.05 6.72
C ASN A 446 -40.75 23.75 8.00
N HIS A 447 -40.14 24.03 9.15
CA HIS A 447 -40.87 24.11 10.41
C HIS A 447 -41.63 25.44 10.40
N ARG A 448 -42.82 25.43 9.78
CA ARG A 448 -43.79 26.50 9.99
C ARG A 448 -44.37 26.28 11.38
N ILE A 449 -43.94 27.11 12.31
CA ILE A 449 -44.50 27.19 13.66
C ILE A 449 -45.76 28.04 13.54
N ASP A 450 -46.93 27.40 13.56
CA ASP A 450 -48.19 28.09 13.76
C ASP A 450 -48.53 28.05 15.26
N HIS A 451 -48.25 29.15 15.96
CA HIS A 451 -48.95 29.56 17.19
C HIS A 451 -50.21 30.35 16.73
N ALA A 452 -51.42 30.30 17.29
CA ALA A 452 -51.93 30.10 18.66
C ALA A 452 -53.49 29.89 18.58
N PRO A 453 -54.34 30.23 19.57
CA PRO A 453 -54.65 29.47 20.79
C PRO A 453 -56.17 29.23 21.05
N GLY A 454 -56.46 28.28 21.94
CA GLY A 454 -57.58 28.39 22.90
C GLY A 454 -58.90 27.69 22.57
N THR A 455 -59.27 26.70 23.39
CA THR A 455 -60.60 26.60 24.03
C THR A 455 -60.62 25.49 25.10
N GLN A 456 -61.27 25.78 26.22
CA GLN A 456 -61.37 25.00 27.45
C GLN A 456 -62.45 23.89 27.40
N ARG A 457 -62.41 23.03 28.45
CA ARG A 457 -63.47 22.15 29.02
C ARG A 457 -63.65 20.81 28.30
N GLY A 458 -63.74 19.66 28.97
CA GLY A 458 -63.82 19.32 30.39
C GLY A 458 -64.07 17.81 30.53
N THR A 459 -64.07 17.31 31.78
CA THR A 459 -64.51 15.96 32.24
C THR A 459 -63.65 14.79 31.72
N GLY A 460 -63.00 13.95 32.53
CA GLY A 460 -63.25 13.49 33.88
C GLY A 460 -63.57 11.99 33.81
N THR A 461 -62.63 11.13 34.21
CA THR A 461 -62.88 9.92 35.03
C THR A 461 -61.57 9.16 35.27
N LEU A 462 -61.39 8.78 36.54
CA LEU A 462 -60.34 7.92 37.06
C LEU A 462 -60.50 6.49 36.53
N SER A 463 -59.39 5.78 36.32
CA SER A 463 -59.08 4.50 36.98
C SER A 463 -57.77 3.90 36.46
N SER A 464 -56.78 3.86 37.36
CA SER A 464 -55.79 2.78 37.44
C SER A 464 -56.51 1.52 38.00
N PRO A 465 -55.97 0.27 37.96
CA PRO A 465 -54.56 -0.06 38.21
C PRO A 465 -53.92 -1.22 37.43
N LEU A 466 -52.58 -1.21 37.52
CA LEU A 466 -51.60 -2.31 37.68
C LEU A 466 -52.04 -3.77 37.44
N TYR A 467 -51.21 -4.48 36.67
CA TYR A 467 -50.61 -5.83 36.84
C TYR A 467 -50.19 -6.28 35.42
N ARG A 468 -49.01 -6.82 35.11
CA ARG A 468 -47.97 -7.51 35.86
C ARG A 468 -46.67 -7.46 35.04
#